data_AF-A0AAD2JE82-F1
#
_entry.id   AF-A0AAD2JE82-F1
#
_cell.length_a   1.000
_cell.length_b   1.000
_cell.length_c   1.000
_cell.angle_alpha   90.00
_cell.angle_beta   90.00
_cell.angle_gamma   90.00
#
_symmetry.space_group_name_H-M   'P 1'
#
loop_
_entity.id
_entity.type
_entity.pdbx_description
1 polymer ?
#
loop_
_entity_poly.entity_id
_entity_poly.type
_entity_poly.pdbx_seq_one_letter_code
_entity_poly.pdbx_strand_id
1 'polypeptide(L)'
;MWQAPGNSKIFDEDINENIKEGSITERTIKVLQFFASQPFYDYSKVNDLTEKMKDFLIANMKSFKPNKTTLSHFYKPLIFYEFVNVFNLAGQPKISISATGRQFLKNYNEKKYNNAKMIFFQSTLQTRFFANSATIKSQNEKIFPFRMIYFLLIKNKKININDFENKLVYITCEKDFENFEKGNIYFKSTEKAKKWKAWVISSLLDIKIFVKEKNYIFLNDEYKIWLEKNIELNKEYFIMDFDFDIDERFKKIKSKRNRKLAVESYIKANWKCELNEEHFSFTTNKNKMFLESHHIIPFSHQNLYEQQLDCKENLIALCPNCHRSFHHSTNKNKIKLIDVAYNLKENELLKINFNKDDLYAIYLR
;
A
#
# COMPACT_ATOMS: atom_id res chain seq x y z
N MET A 1 8.21 19.56 -5.21
CA MET A 1 9.34 18.63 -4.97
C MET A 1 8.93 17.56 -3.96
N TRP A 2 9.20 16.30 -4.26
CA TRP A 2 8.93 15.14 -3.38
C TRP A 2 9.72 15.22 -2.07
N GLN A 3 9.14 14.74 -0.97
CA GLN A 3 9.73 14.81 0.37
C GLN A 3 9.50 13.51 1.14
N ALA A 4 10.58 12.78 1.42
CA ALA A 4 10.50 11.58 2.25
C ALA A 4 10.19 11.94 3.72
N PRO A 5 9.43 11.12 4.46
CA PRO A 5 8.91 11.49 5.78
C PRO A 5 9.91 11.38 6.96
N GLY A 6 11.22 11.27 6.73
CA GLY A 6 12.22 11.30 7.81
C GLY A 6 13.68 11.41 7.32
N ASN A 7 14.63 10.92 8.15
CA ASN A 7 16.09 10.98 7.89
C ASN A 7 16.89 9.65 7.65
N SER A 8 16.36 8.43 7.76
CA SER A 8 17.04 7.14 7.41
C SER A 8 16.31 6.25 6.37
N LYS A 9 17.06 5.48 5.57
CA LYS A 9 16.53 4.39 4.72
C LYS A 9 15.70 3.36 5.49
N ILE A 10 14.89 2.56 4.78
CA ILE A 10 14.09 1.48 5.36
C ILE A 10 14.79 0.13 5.28
N PHE A 11 15.62 -0.08 4.26
CA PHE A 11 16.50 -1.23 4.11
C PHE A 11 17.90 -0.73 3.77
N ASP A 12 18.90 -1.35 4.35
CA ASP A 12 20.32 -1.01 4.19
C ASP A 12 21.21 -2.15 3.69
N GLU A 13 20.61 -3.31 3.46
CA GLU A 13 21.19 -4.51 2.87
C GLU A 13 20.09 -5.36 2.21
N ASP A 14 20.49 -6.39 1.48
CA ASP A 14 19.55 -7.29 0.80
C ASP A 14 18.75 -8.12 1.80
N ILE A 15 17.50 -8.43 1.47
CA ILE A 15 16.62 -9.22 2.33
C ILE A 15 16.92 -10.69 2.07
N ASN A 16 17.53 -11.36 3.06
CA ASN A 16 17.92 -12.77 2.99
C ASN A 16 18.01 -13.38 4.41
N GLU A 17 18.49 -14.61 4.52
CA GLU A 17 18.59 -15.31 5.82
C GLU A 17 19.69 -14.78 6.75
N ASN A 18 20.71 -14.12 6.20
CA ASN A 18 21.92 -13.66 6.89
C ASN A 18 21.96 -12.13 7.03
N ILE A 19 20.83 -11.52 7.42
CA ILE A 19 20.81 -10.07 7.67
C ILE A 19 21.73 -9.73 8.85
N LYS A 20 22.54 -8.68 8.67
CA LYS A 20 23.49 -8.24 9.68
C LYS A 20 22.78 -7.74 10.94
N GLU A 21 23.28 -8.19 12.09
CA GLU A 21 22.83 -7.69 13.39
C GLU A 21 23.09 -6.17 13.52
N GLY A 22 22.06 -5.44 13.95
CA GLY A 22 22.05 -3.98 14.09
C GLY A 22 21.87 -3.19 12.81
N SER A 23 21.62 -3.87 11.69
CA SER A 23 21.25 -3.22 10.43
C SER A 23 19.90 -2.50 10.55
N ILE A 24 19.69 -1.53 9.66
CA ILE A 24 18.39 -0.88 9.49
C ILE A 24 17.36 -1.92 9.01
N THR A 25 17.78 -2.87 8.18
CA THR A 25 16.97 -3.97 7.65
C THR A 25 16.42 -4.85 8.77
N GLU A 26 17.27 -5.31 9.69
CA GLU A 26 16.84 -6.06 10.89
C GLU A 26 15.83 -5.22 11.70
N ARG A 27 16.15 -3.95 11.96
CA ARG A 27 15.26 -3.06 12.72
C ARG A 27 13.90 -2.92 12.05
N THR A 28 13.84 -2.74 10.74
CA THR A 28 12.57 -2.65 9.99
C THR A 28 11.73 -3.90 10.18
N ILE A 29 12.32 -5.09 10.06
CA ILE A 29 11.64 -6.36 10.27
C ILE A 29 11.11 -6.45 11.71
N LYS A 30 11.90 -6.06 12.71
CA LYS A 30 11.49 -6.04 14.12
C LYS A 30 10.35 -5.04 14.40
N VAL A 31 10.36 -3.87 13.77
CA VAL A 31 9.25 -2.90 13.90
C VAL A 31 7.97 -3.43 13.26
N LEU A 32 8.05 -4.13 12.13
CA LEU A 32 6.89 -4.81 11.57
C LEU A 32 6.39 -5.92 12.51
N GLN A 33 7.28 -6.71 13.10
CA GLN A 33 6.91 -7.72 14.10
C GLN A 33 6.23 -7.10 15.33
N PHE A 34 6.70 -5.94 15.78
CA PHE A 34 6.02 -5.17 16.82
C PHE A 34 4.58 -4.83 16.41
N PHE A 35 4.37 -4.24 15.23
CA PHE A 35 3.02 -3.92 14.77
C PHE A 35 2.14 -5.16 14.52
N ALA A 36 2.73 -6.31 14.21
CA ALA A 36 2.02 -7.58 14.06
C ALA A 36 1.63 -8.23 15.41
N SER A 37 2.21 -7.78 16.53
CA SER A 37 1.96 -8.38 17.84
C SER A 37 0.60 -8.03 18.44
N GLN A 38 -0.09 -7.02 17.90
CA GLN A 38 -1.43 -6.61 18.31
C GLN A 38 -2.24 -6.14 17.09
N PRO A 39 -3.59 -6.18 17.14
CA PRO A 39 -4.41 -5.73 16.02
C PRO A 39 -4.18 -4.27 15.62
N PHE A 40 -3.99 -3.38 16.60
CA PHE A 40 -3.64 -1.98 16.40
C PHE A 40 -3.18 -1.34 17.72
N TYR A 41 -2.56 -0.17 17.63
CA TYR A 41 -2.20 0.69 18.75
C TYR A 41 -2.96 2.01 18.69
N ASP A 42 -3.11 2.67 19.84
CA ASP A 42 -3.63 4.03 19.91
C ASP A 42 -2.59 5.02 19.36
N TYR A 43 -2.94 5.70 18.27
CA TYR A 43 -2.04 6.66 17.62
C TYR A 43 -2.20 8.08 18.17
N SER A 44 -3.25 8.34 18.96
CA SER A 44 -3.39 9.63 19.66
C SER A 44 -2.33 9.83 20.74
N LYS A 45 -1.82 8.72 21.30
CA LYS A 45 -0.76 8.67 22.30
C LYS A 45 0.57 8.20 21.67
N VAL A 46 1.05 8.97 20.69
CA VAL A 46 2.25 8.60 19.90
C VAL A 46 3.49 8.39 20.77
N ASN A 47 3.61 9.07 21.92
CA ASN A 47 4.71 8.90 22.86
C ASN A 47 4.66 7.52 23.53
N ASP A 48 3.49 7.07 23.99
CA ASP A 48 3.30 5.75 24.60
C ASP A 48 3.59 4.62 23.60
N LEU A 49 3.11 4.77 22.35
CA LEU A 49 3.44 3.86 21.25
C LEU A 49 4.96 3.77 21.04
N THR A 50 5.62 4.93 21.10
CA THR A 50 7.05 5.06 20.87
C THR A 50 7.87 4.39 21.96
N GLU A 51 7.51 4.54 23.23
CA GLU A 51 8.17 3.84 24.35
C GLU A 51 7.92 2.33 24.28
N LYS A 52 6.67 1.87 24.04
CA LYS A 52 6.39 0.43 23.87
C LYS A 52 7.22 -0.22 22.76
N MET A 53 7.36 0.49 21.64
CA MET A 53 8.17 0.02 20.51
C MET A 53 9.66 -0.03 20.85
N LYS A 54 10.16 0.97 21.60
CA LYS A 54 11.54 1.00 22.07
C LYS A 54 11.83 -0.16 23.02
N ASP A 55 10.95 -0.43 23.98
CA ASP A 55 11.08 -1.56 24.90
C ASP A 55 11.10 -2.89 24.14
N PHE A 56 10.21 -3.04 23.14
CA PHE A 56 10.21 -4.19 22.25
C PHE A 56 11.54 -4.33 21.49
N LEU A 57 12.09 -3.24 20.94
CA LEU A 57 13.36 -3.28 20.22
C LEU A 57 14.54 -3.62 21.15
N ILE A 58 14.59 -3.07 22.37
CA ILE A 58 15.61 -3.42 23.37
C ILE A 58 15.56 -4.92 23.69
N ALA A 59 14.36 -5.49 23.84
CA ALA A 59 14.18 -6.90 24.15
C ALA A 59 14.52 -7.83 22.97
N ASN A 60 14.37 -7.35 21.72
CA ASN A 60 14.42 -8.20 20.52
C ASN A 60 15.59 -7.91 19.57
N MET A 61 16.42 -6.90 19.86
CA MET A 61 17.61 -6.54 19.11
C MET A 61 18.79 -6.29 20.06
N LYS A 62 19.73 -7.22 20.11
CA LYS A 62 20.92 -7.14 20.98
C LYS A 62 21.76 -5.87 20.75
N SER A 63 21.82 -5.38 19.52
CA SER A 63 22.63 -4.23 19.12
C SER A 63 21.90 -2.88 19.23
N PHE A 64 20.63 -2.85 19.62
CA PHE A 64 19.82 -1.63 19.64
C PHE A 64 20.29 -0.65 20.74
N LYS A 65 20.63 0.58 20.33
CA LYS A 65 21.07 1.66 21.23
C LYS A 65 20.03 2.80 21.25
N PRO A 66 19.30 3.01 22.36
CA PRO A 66 18.14 3.91 22.42
C PRO A 66 18.42 5.39 22.06
N ASN A 67 19.64 5.88 22.27
CA ASN A 67 19.94 7.32 22.27
C ASN A 67 20.36 7.90 20.91
N LYS A 68 20.29 7.14 19.80
CA LYS A 68 20.89 7.55 18.51
C LYS A 68 19.90 7.93 17.41
N THR A 69 18.59 7.79 17.58
CA THR A 69 17.62 8.12 16.51
C THR A 69 16.24 8.44 17.07
N THR A 70 15.55 9.42 16.48
CA THR A 70 14.13 9.65 16.74
C THR A 70 13.33 8.42 16.33
N LEU A 71 12.71 7.73 17.28
CA LEU A 71 11.89 6.51 17.05
C LEU A 71 10.79 6.71 16.00
N SER A 72 10.30 7.94 15.81
CA SER A 72 9.34 8.24 14.74
C SER A 72 9.86 7.97 13.33
N HIS A 73 11.18 8.00 13.12
CA HIS A 73 11.79 7.61 11.84
C HIS A 73 11.70 6.10 11.57
N PHE A 74 11.32 5.27 12.55
CA PHE A 74 11.24 3.83 12.35
C PHE A 74 9.91 3.39 11.72
N TYR A 75 8.80 4.06 12.06
CA TYR A 75 7.48 3.68 11.54
C TYR A 75 6.92 4.61 10.45
N LYS A 76 7.31 5.89 10.42
CA LYS A 76 6.89 6.81 9.33
C LYS A 76 7.25 6.32 7.92
N PRO A 77 8.46 5.76 7.66
CA PRO A 77 8.72 5.13 6.37
C PRO A 77 7.80 3.94 6.08
N LEU A 78 7.42 3.17 7.10
CA LEU A 78 6.50 2.04 6.94
C LEU A 78 5.10 2.50 6.55
N ILE A 79 4.64 3.64 7.08
CA ILE A 79 3.39 4.27 6.62
C ILE A 79 3.50 4.69 5.15
N PHE A 80 4.63 5.28 4.77
CA PHE A 80 4.87 5.77 3.41
C PHE A 80 4.93 4.67 2.35
N TYR A 81 5.47 3.51 2.70
CA TYR A 81 5.47 2.32 1.84
C TYR A 81 4.26 1.40 2.08
N GLU A 82 3.23 1.90 2.77
CA GLU A 82 1.98 1.18 3.07
C GLU A 82 2.15 -0.16 3.80
N PHE A 83 3.26 -0.37 4.53
CA PHE A 83 3.42 -1.52 5.42
C PHE A 83 2.69 -1.34 6.76
N VAL A 84 2.37 -0.11 7.11
CA VAL A 84 1.65 0.27 8.33
C VAL A 84 0.56 1.26 7.94
N ASN A 85 -0.64 1.09 8.46
CA ASN A 85 -1.79 1.95 8.18
C ASN A 85 -2.12 2.81 9.40
N VAL A 86 -2.59 4.02 9.14
CA VAL A 86 -3.25 4.88 10.14
C VAL A 86 -4.69 5.09 9.69
N PHE A 87 -5.65 4.87 10.59
CA PHE A 87 -7.08 5.01 10.31
C PHE A 87 -7.83 5.54 11.52
N ASN A 88 -9.02 6.09 11.32
CA ASN A 88 -9.85 6.61 12.41
C ASN A 88 -10.93 5.58 12.78
N LEU A 89 -10.82 5.01 13.98
CA LEU A 89 -11.79 4.06 14.53
C LEU A 89 -12.59 4.73 15.64
N ALA A 90 -13.89 4.93 15.41
CA ALA A 90 -14.81 5.55 16.36
C ALA A 90 -14.34 6.91 16.92
N GLY A 91 -13.75 7.75 16.06
CA GLY A 91 -13.24 9.08 16.43
C GLY A 91 -11.81 9.09 16.97
N GLN A 92 -11.19 7.92 17.15
CA GLN A 92 -9.83 7.79 17.66
C GLN A 92 -8.86 7.30 16.57
N PRO A 93 -7.72 7.98 16.35
CA PRO A 93 -6.72 7.53 15.40
C PRO A 93 -6.04 6.27 15.93
N LYS A 94 -5.97 5.24 15.09
CA LYS A 94 -5.30 3.96 15.34
C LYS A 94 -4.20 3.74 14.31
N ILE A 95 -3.21 2.94 14.68
CA ILE A 95 -2.12 2.50 13.80
C ILE A 95 -1.96 0.99 13.86
N SER A 96 -1.88 0.32 12.71
CA SER A 96 -1.69 -1.14 12.64
C SER A 96 -0.75 -1.53 11.50
N ILE A 97 -0.22 -2.76 11.57
CA ILE A 97 0.40 -3.35 10.39
C ILE A 97 -0.65 -3.50 9.28
N SER A 98 -0.28 -3.25 8.03
CA SER A 98 -1.18 -3.46 6.89
C SER A 98 -1.11 -4.89 6.38
N ALA A 99 -2.04 -5.25 5.48
CA ALA A 99 -1.97 -6.48 4.69
C ALA A 99 -0.63 -6.61 3.96
N THR A 100 -0.12 -5.52 3.37
CA THR A 100 1.20 -5.47 2.73
C THR A 100 2.32 -5.83 3.73
N GLY A 101 2.29 -5.24 4.93
CA GLY A 101 3.28 -5.52 5.97
C GLY A 101 3.20 -6.96 6.48
N ARG A 102 1.98 -7.48 6.65
CA ARG A 102 1.71 -8.86 7.03
C ARG A 102 2.19 -9.86 5.98
N GLN A 103 1.91 -9.62 4.70
CA GLN A 103 2.40 -10.48 3.61
C GLN A 103 3.91 -10.45 3.49
N PHE A 104 4.53 -9.27 3.66
CA PHE A 104 5.98 -9.14 3.69
C PHE A 104 6.59 -10.00 4.81
N LEU A 105 6.10 -9.85 6.05
CA LEU A 105 6.58 -10.63 7.20
C LEU A 105 6.36 -12.13 7.02
N LYS A 106 5.20 -12.54 6.50
CA LYS A 106 4.89 -13.95 6.21
C LYS A 106 5.95 -14.53 5.26
N ASN A 107 6.17 -13.89 4.12
CA ASN A 107 7.15 -14.36 3.13
C ASN A 107 8.58 -14.32 3.68
N TYR A 108 8.93 -13.30 4.45
CA TYR A 108 10.24 -13.23 5.12
C TYR A 108 10.45 -14.41 6.09
N ASN A 109 9.47 -14.70 6.96
CA ASN A 109 9.54 -15.78 7.94
C ASN A 109 9.53 -17.17 7.28
N GLU A 110 8.82 -17.33 6.16
CA GLU A 110 8.83 -18.53 5.32
C GLU A 110 10.09 -18.66 4.44
N LYS A 111 11.07 -17.76 4.59
CA LYS A 111 12.30 -17.68 3.79
C LYS A 111 12.07 -17.46 2.28
N LYS A 112 10.88 -16.99 1.88
CA LYS A 112 10.52 -16.58 0.52
C LYS A 112 10.97 -15.15 0.26
N TYR A 113 12.28 -14.90 0.33
CA TYR A 113 12.83 -13.54 0.32
C TYR A 113 12.57 -12.76 -0.97
N ASN A 114 12.57 -13.43 -2.13
CA ASN A 114 12.23 -12.77 -3.40
C ASN A 114 10.77 -12.31 -3.43
N ASN A 115 9.84 -13.11 -2.87
CA ASN A 115 8.45 -12.69 -2.71
C ASN A 115 8.34 -11.48 -1.77
N ALA A 116 9.06 -11.47 -0.65
CA ALA A 116 9.10 -10.32 0.26
C ALA A 116 9.61 -9.05 -0.43
N LYS A 117 10.66 -9.15 -1.25
CA LYS A 117 11.15 -8.04 -2.08
C LYS A 117 10.14 -7.61 -3.14
N MET A 118 9.44 -8.54 -3.78
CA MET A 118 8.38 -8.25 -4.74
C MET A 118 7.21 -7.50 -4.08
N ILE A 119 6.84 -7.85 -2.84
CA ILE A 119 5.82 -7.13 -2.08
C ILE A 119 6.26 -5.68 -1.81
N PHE A 120 7.51 -5.47 -1.41
CA PHE A 120 8.02 -4.10 -1.23
C PHE A 120 8.05 -3.33 -2.56
N PHE A 121 8.52 -3.96 -3.63
CA PHE A 121 8.48 -3.38 -4.98
C PHE A 121 7.07 -2.93 -5.36
N GLN A 122 6.08 -3.80 -5.21
CA GLN A 122 4.67 -3.50 -5.49
C GLN A 122 4.14 -2.38 -4.60
N SER A 123 4.52 -2.34 -3.32
CA SER A 123 4.07 -1.28 -2.41
C SER A 123 4.57 0.10 -2.82
N THR A 124 5.77 0.19 -3.40
CA THR A 124 6.29 1.46 -3.95
C THR A 124 5.41 2.04 -5.04
N LEU A 125 4.68 1.22 -5.80
CA LEU A 125 3.74 1.67 -6.84
C LEU A 125 2.55 2.43 -6.25
N GLN A 126 2.18 2.18 -5.00
CA GLN A 126 1.06 2.88 -4.36
C GLN A 126 1.48 4.13 -3.63
N THR A 127 2.78 4.31 -3.40
CA THR A 127 3.33 5.44 -2.67
C THR A 127 2.99 6.77 -3.36
N ARG A 128 2.20 7.58 -2.66
CA ARG A 128 1.80 8.94 -3.05
C ARG A 128 2.64 9.95 -2.31
N PHE A 129 3.00 11.02 -3.00
CA PHE A 129 3.50 12.21 -2.34
C PHE A 129 2.37 13.20 -2.20
N PHE A 130 1.99 13.47 -0.95
CA PHE A 130 1.22 14.66 -0.66
C PHE A 130 2.14 15.85 -0.86
N ALA A 131 1.74 16.80 -1.71
CA ALA A 131 2.29 18.14 -1.63
C ALA A 131 2.13 18.58 -0.17
N ASN A 132 3.25 18.77 0.52
CA ASN A 132 3.26 19.10 1.94
C ASN A 132 2.37 20.35 2.14
N SER A 133 1.68 20.48 3.27
CA SER A 133 0.75 21.61 3.55
C SER A 133 1.38 23.01 3.39
N ALA A 134 2.71 23.10 3.33
CA ALA A 134 3.49 24.29 3.01
C ALA A 134 3.65 24.60 1.49
N THR A 135 3.04 23.82 0.60
CA THR A 135 3.13 23.97 -0.87
C THR A 135 1.71 23.98 -1.46
N ILE A 136 1.05 25.12 -1.32
CA ILE A 136 -0.35 25.39 -1.71
C ILE A 136 -0.59 25.30 -3.24
N LYS A 137 0.45 25.16 -4.08
CA LYS A 137 0.37 25.44 -5.52
C LYS A 137 0.15 24.27 -6.49
N SER A 138 -0.18 23.05 -6.05
CA SER A 138 -0.51 21.95 -6.99
C SER A 138 -1.64 21.07 -6.46
N GLN A 139 -2.83 21.63 -6.30
CA GLN A 139 -3.97 20.95 -5.68
C GLN A 139 -4.71 19.95 -6.59
N ASN A 140 -4.43 19.91 -7.91
CA ASN A 140 -5.32 19.17 -8.85
C ASN A 140 -4.75 17.87 -9.44
N GLU A 141 -3.43 17.66 -9.41
CA GLU A 141 -2.80 16.45 -9.97
C GLU A 141 -2.05 15.66 -8.89
N LYS A 142 -2.29 14.35 -8.82
CA LYS A 142 -1.50 13.42 -8.01
C LYS A 142 -0.46 12.73 -8.89
N ILE A 143 0.81 12.97 -8.60
CA ILE A 143 1.91 12.18 -9.18
C ILE A 143 2.24 10.98 -8.28
N PHE A 144 2.50 9.85 -8.92
CA PHE A 144 3.07 8.65 -8.31
C PHE A 144 4.54 8.49 -8.72
N PRO A 145 5.50 8.93 -7.89
CA PRO A 145 6.90 9.03 -8.29
C PRO A 145 7.55 7.74 -8.73
N PHE A 146 7.28 6.64 -8.02
CA PHE A 146 7.83 5.35 -8.36
C PHE A 146 7.29 4.84 -9.69
N ARG A 147 5.99 5.00 -9.95
CA ARG A 147 5.39 4.65 -11.23
C ARG A 147 6.03 5.42 -12.38
N MET A 148 6.26 6.72 -12.20
CA MET A 148 6.95 7.55 -13.19
C MET A 148 8.41 7.11 -13.38
N ILE A 149 9.13 6.82 -12.29
CA ILE A 149 10.50 6.31 -12.34
C ILE A 149 10.56 4.98 -13.10
N TYR A 150 9.68 4.05 -12.80
CA TYR A 150 9.61 2.76 -13.49
C TYR A 150 9.23 2.94 -14.96
N PHE A 151 8.27 3.82 -15.27
CA PHE A 151 7.96 4.19 -16.65
C PHE A 151 9.21 4.68 -17.39
N LEU A 152 10.00 5.58 -16.80
CA LEU A 152 11.23 6.09 -17.40
C LEU A 152 12.31 5.00 -17.52
N LEU A 153 12.46 4.11 -16.54
CA LEU A 153 13.41 2.99 -16.59
C LEU A 153 13.04 1.98 -17.68
N ILE A 154 11.76 1.70 -17.88
CA ILE A 154 11.28 0.83 -18.97
C ILE A 154 11.48 1.52 -20.32
N LYS A 155 11.03 2.77 -20.47
CA LYS A 155 11.12 3.56 -21.70
C LYS A 155 12.58 3.77 -22.15
N ASN A 156 13.45 4.16 -21.23
CA ASN A 156 14.82 4.57 -21.55
C ASN A 156 15.85 3.47 -21.28
N LYS A 157 15.43 2.31 -20.74
CA LYS A 157 16.27 1.20 -20.22
C LYS A 157 17.16 1.56 -19.02
N LYS A 158 17.43 2.84 -18.80
CA LYS A 158 18.27 3.37 -17.72
C LYS A 158 17.95 4.83 -17.44
N ILE A 159 18.33 5.32 -16.25
CA ILE A 159 18.27 6.72 -15.88
C ILE A 159 19.64 7.17 -15.37
N ASN A 160 20.10 8.35 -15.76
CA ASN A 160 21.33 8.92 -15.19
C ASN A 160 21.12 9.21 -13.70
N ILE A 161 22.06 8.81 -12.85
CA ILE A 161 21.95 8.96 -11.40
C ILE A 161 21.76 10.42 -10.98
N ASN A 162 22.38 11.38 -11.68
CA ASN A 162 22.20 12.80 -11.41
C ASN A 162 20.77 13.28 -11.73
N ASP A 163 20.19 12.79 -12.82
CA ASP A 163 18.80 13.11 -13.16
C ASP A 163 17.84 12.52 -12.12
N PHE A 164 18.10 11.29 -11.70
CA PHE A 164 17.33 10.61 -10.66
C PHE A 164 17.37 11.39 -9.33
N GLU A 165 18.57 11.76 -8.89
CA GLU A 165 18.80 12.41 -7.59
C GLU A 165 18.36 13.87 -7.56
N ASN A 166 18.54 14.60 -8.66
CA ASN A 166 18.44 16.06 -8.66
C ASN A 166 17.37 16.63 -9.59
N LYS A 167 16.77 15.86 -10.50
CA LYS A 167 15.74 16.38 -11.44
C LYS A 167 14.37 15.76 -11.20
N LEU A 168 14.27 14.43 -11.12
CA LEU A 168 12.98 13.75 -11.00
C LEU A 168 12.17 14.20 -9.78
N VAL A 169 12.85 14.49 -8.67
CA VAL A 169 12.21 14.96 -7.43
C VAL A 169 11.41 16.25 -7.58
N TYR A 170 11.68 17.04 -8.63
CA TYR A 170 10.99 18.30 -8.89
C TYR A 170 9.72 18.13 -9.72
N ILE A 171 9.48 16.95 -10.29
CA ILE A 171 8.29 16.70 -11.12
C ILE A 171 7.07 16.56 -10.23
N THR A 172 6.19 17.56 -10.23
CA THR A 172 4.98 17.60 -9.39
C THR A 172 3.67 17.69 -10.15
N CYS A 173 3.71 17.99 -11.43
CA CYS A 173 2.58 17.94 -12.35
C CYS A 173 3.00 17.45 -13.74
N GLU A 174 2.04 17.24 -14.64
CA GLU A 174 2.26 16.84 -16.03
C GLU A 174 3.17 17.84 -16.76
N LYS A 175 2.93 19.14 -16.58
CA LYS A 175 3.75 20.20 -17.18
C LYS A 175 5.22 20.09 -16.76
N ASP A 176 5.51 19.74 -15.51
CA ASP A 176 6.88 19.50 -15.08
C ASP A 176 7.46 18.29 -15.82
N PHE A 177 6.70 17.20 -15.96
CA PHE A 177 7.14 16.01 -16.68
C PHE A 177 7.45 16.31 -18.17
N GLU A 178 6.61 17.09 -18.85
CA GLU A 178 6.89 17.51 -20.23
C GLU A 178 8.15 18.35 -20.35
N ASN A 179 8.37 19.27 -19.40
CA ASN A 179 9.60 20.05 -19.35
C ASN A 179 10.82 19.17 -19.09
N PHE A 180 10.69 18.13 -18.26
CA PHE A 180 11.75 17.14 -18.04
C PHE A 180 12.12 16.44 -19.35
N GLU A 181 11.11 15.94 -20.09
CA GLU A 181 11.33 15.25 -21.37
C GLU A 181 11.99 16.16 -22.42
N LYS A 182 11.69 17.46 -22.39
CA LYS A 182 12.31 18.47 -23.28
C LYS A 182 13.69 18.94 -22.81
N GLY A 183 14.18 18.49 -21.64
CA GLY A 183 15.45 18.94 -21.06
C GLY A 183 15.41 20.34 -20.40
N ASN A 184 14.21 20.90 -20.21
CA ASN A 184 13.99 22.29 -19.79
C ASN A 184 13.75 22.47 -18.28
N ILE A 185 14.10 21.49 -17.44
CA ILE A 185 13.96 21.63 -15.98
C ILE A 185 15.18 22.31 -15.37
N TYR A 186 14.95 23.49 -14.79
CA TYR A 186 15.88 24.13 -13.86
C TYR A 186 15.91 23.38 -12.53
N PHE A 187 17.11 23.08 -12.02
CA PHE A 187 17.27 22.40 -10.73
C PHE A 187 18.28 23.11 -9.84
N LYS A 188 18.02 23.09 -8.53
CA LYS A 188 18.95 23.50 -7.47
C LYS A 188 19.08 22.33 -6.51
N SER A 189 20.28 21.86 -6.20
CA SER A 189 20.44 20.80 -5.18
C SER A 189 19.95 21.34 -3.82
N THR A 190 19.02 20.63 -3.17
CA THR A 190 18.48 21.00 -1.86
C THR A 190 18.63 19.85 -0.86
N GLU A 191 18.59 20.17 0.43
CA GLU A 191 18.62 19.17 1.51
C GLU A 191 17.47 18.15 1.40
N LYS A 192 16.31 18.59 0.89
CA LYS A 192 15.15 17.72 0.65
C LYS A 192 15.42 16.69 -0.47
N ALA A 193 16.11 17.09 -1.55
CA ALA A 193 16.53 16.18 -2.61
C ALA A 193 17.52 15.12 -2.09
N LYS A 194 18.47 15.52 -1.22
CA LYS A 194 19.39 14.57 -0.56
C LYS A 194 18.65 13.54 0.30
N LYS A 195 17.60 13.96 1.03
CA LYS A 195 16.76 13.03 1.81
C LYS A 195 16.05 12.01 0.93
N TRP A 196 15.47 12.44 -0.20
CA TRP A 196 14.87 11.50 -1.16
C TRP A 196 15.86 10.44 -1.65
N LYS A 197 17.08 10.87 -2.04
CA LYS A 197 18.15 9.95 -2.44
C LYS A 197 18.42 8.90 -1.36
N ALA A 198 18.69 9.36 -0.14
CA ALA A 198 19.05 8.48 0.97
C ALA A 198 17.92 7.52 1.37
N TRP A 199 16.66 7.96 1.26
CA TRP A 199 15.50 7.17 1.71
C TRP A 199 15.06 6.12 0.71
N VAL A 200 14.96 6.55 -0.53
CA VAL A 200 14.19 5.84 -1.53
C VAL A 200 15.12 5.08 -2.46
N ILE A 201 16.11 5.77 -3.01
CA ILE A 201 17.03 5.17 -3.98
C ILE A 201 17.93 4.15 -3.28
N SER A 202 18.51 4.51 -2.14
CA SER A 202 19.42 3.62 -1.43
C SER A 202 18.74 2.32 -1.01
N SER A 203 17.51 2.38 -0.47
CA SER A 203 16.78 1.16 -0.10
C SER A 203 16.55 0.23 -1.30
N LEU A 204 16.15 0.80 -2.46
CA LEU A 204 15.92 0.01 -3.69
C LEU A 204 17.20 -0.58 -4.28
N LEU A 205 18.33 0.11 -4.14
CA LEU A 205 19.64 -0.41 -4.52
C LEU A 205 20.11 -1.51 -3.57
N ASP A 206 19.98 -1.28 -2.26
CA ASP A 206 20.46 -2.19 -1.22
C ASP A 206 19.74 -3.55 -1.28
N ILE A 207 18.44 -3.56 -1.62
CA ILE A 207 17.65 -4.79 -1.83
C ILE A 207 17.63 -5.28 -3.29
N LYS A 208 18.45 -4.69 -4.16
CA LYS A 208 18.67 -5.12 -5.55
C LYS A 208 17.44 -5.05 -6.47
N ILE A 209 16.46 -4.20 -6.16
CA ILE A 209 15.41 -3.81 -7.12
C ILE A 209 16.04 -2.95 -8.22
N PHE A 210 16.88 -2.00 -7.82
CA PHE A 210 17.72 -1.24 -8.73
C PHE A 210 19.13 -1.80 -8.79
N VAL A 211 19.73 -1.67 -9.97
CA VAL A 211 21.14 -1.96 -10.21
C VAL A 211 21.80 -0.66 -10.65
N LYS A 212 22.97 -0.36 -10.08
CA LYS A 212 23.78 0.80 -10.48
C LYS A 212 24.99 0.32 -11.27
N GLU A 213 25.16 0.85 -12.48
CA GLU A 213 26.38 0.68 -13.26
C GLU A 213 26.91 2.04 -13.68
N LYS A 214 28.16 2.36 -13.30
CA LYS A 214 28.77 3.67 -13.52
C LYS A 214 27.86 4.79 -12.98
N ASN A 215 27.36 5.65 -13.87
CA ASN A 215 26.50 6.79 -13.57
C ASN A 215 25.03 6.54 -13.93
N TYR A 216 24.63 5.28 -14.12
CA TYR A 216 23.28 4.92 -14.54
C TYR A 216 22.63 3.95 -13.54
N ILE A 217 21.32 4.12 -13.37
CA ILE A 217 20.43 3.24 -12.62
C ILE A 217 19.59 2.45 -13.62
N PHE A 218 19.45 1.15 -13.36
CA PHE A 218 18.68 0.17 -14.12
C PHE A 218 17.67 -0.48 -13.18
N LEU A 219 16.54 -0.93 -13.73
CA LEU A 219 15.63 -1.82 -13.03
C LEU A 219 16.12 -3.25 -13.26
N ASN A 220 16.21 -4.06 -12.20
CA ASN A 220 16.54 -5.48 -12.32
C ASN A 220 15.48 -6.21 -13.17
N ASP A 221 15.94 -7.14 -14.02
CA ASP A 221 15.12 -7.83 -15.03
C ASP A 221 13.89 -8.51 -14.44
N GLU A 222 13.97 -9.08 -13.24
CA GLU A 222 12.83 -9.72 -12.57
C GLU A 222 11.64 -8.75 -12.41
N TYR A 223 11.90 -7.56 -11.86
CA TYR A 223 10.88 -6.54 -11.63
C TYR A 223 10.43 -5.90 -12.93
N LYS A 224 11.33 -5.75 -13.90
CA LYS A 224 10.99 -5.29 -15.25
C LYS A 224 9.99 -6.22 -15.91
N ILE A 225 10.27 -7.53 -15.95
CA ILE A 225 9.39 -8.55 -16.53
C ILE A 225 8.04 -8.53 -15.81
N TRP A 226 8.05 -8.42 -14.48
CA TRP A 226 6.80 -8.33 -13.71
C TRP A 226 5.98 -7.09 -14.09
N LEU A 227 6.60 -5.91 -14.20
CA LEU A 227 5.91 -4.67 -14.62
C LEU A 227 5.29 -4.82 -16.00
N GLU A 228 6.07 -5.23 -17.00
CA GLU A 228 5.62 -5.35 -18.39
C GLU A 228 4.47 -6.34 -18.54
N LYS A 229 4.42 -7.39 -17.69
CA LYS A 229 3.35 -8.38 -17.69
C LYS A 229 2.06 -7.90 -16.99
N ASN A 230 2.17 -7.12 -15.92
CA ASN A 230 1.04 -6.85 -15.03
C ASN A 230 0.50 -5.41 -15.13
N ILE A 231 1.25 -4.48 -15.71
CA ILE A 231 0.93 -3.06 -15.71
C ILE A 231 1.11 -2.47 -17.11
N GLU A 232 0.06 -1.82 -17.60
CA GLU A 232 0.13 -0.98 -18.79
C GLU A 232 0.73 0.38 -18.41
N LEU A 233 2.04 0.53 -18.58
CA LEU A 233 2.77 1.75 -18.22
C LEU A 233 2.55 2.86 -19.27
N ASN A 234 1.70 3.84 -18.95
CA ASN A 234 1.47 5.04 -19.76
C ASN A 234 1.50 6.31 -18.87
N LYS A 235 1.39 7.51 -19.47
CA LYS A 235 1.42 8.77 -18.71
C LYS A 235 0.29 8.85 -17.67
N GLU A 236 -0.89 8.37 -18.01
CA GLU A 236 -2.06 8.31 -17.13
C GLU A 236 -1.85 7.39 -15.91
N TYR A 237 -0.90 6.45 -15.98
CA TYR A 237 -0.58 5.52 -14.89
C TYR A 237 0.09 6.23 -13.69
N PHE A 238 0.81 7.32 -13.94
CA PHE A 238 1.57 8.05 -12.90
C PHE A 238 1.13 9.50 -12.70
N ILE A 239 0.23 10.04 -13.53
CA ILE A 239 -0.45 11.33 -13.34
C ILE A 239 -1.95 11.05 -13.22
N MET A 240 -2.55 11.36 -12.07
CA MET A 240 -3.99 11.18 -11.83
C MET A 240 -4.65 12.51 -11.47
N ASP A 241 -5.68 12.90 -12.24
CA ASP A 241 -6.59 14.00 -11.89
C ASP A 241 -7.40 13.69 -10.62
N PHE A 242 -7.60 14.71 -9.79
CA PHE A 242 -8.28 14.65 -8.48
C PHE A 242 -9.71 14.09 -8.52
N ASP A 243 -10.41 14.23 -9.65
CA ASP A 243 -11.87 14.04 -9.74
C ASP A 243 -12.33 12.62 -10.09
N PHE A 244 -11.43 11.64 -10.19
CA PHE A 244 -11.82 10.27 -10.51
C PHE A 244 -11.38 9.31 -9.43
N ASP A 245 -12.38 8.74 -8.76
CA ASP A 245 -12.28 7.66 -7.79
C ASP A 245 -11.25 6.64 -8.27
N ILE A 246 -10.18 6.46 -7.48
CA ILE A 246 -9.03 5.65 -7.85
C ILE A 246 -9.48 4.22 -8.20
N ASP A 247 -10.56 3.75 -7.58
CA ASP A 247 -11.19 2.46 -7.87
C ASP A 247 -11.81 2.36 -9.26
N GLU A 248 -12.27 3.45 -9.89
CA GLU A 248 -12.88 3.40 -11.22
C GLU A 248 -11.87 3.26 -12.35
N ARG A 249 -10.65 3.81 -12.22
CA ARG A 249 -9.58 3.59 -13.22
C ARG A 249 -8.90 2.23 -13.06
N PHE A 250 -8.81 1.70 -11.84
CA PHE A 250 -8.36 0.32 -11.62
C PHE A 250 -9.35 -0.74 -12.14
N LYS A 251 -10.64 -0.40 -12.39
CA LYS A 251 -11.56 -1.28 -13.14
C LYS A 251 -11.06 -1.61 -14.55
N LYS A 252 -10.14 -0.82 -15.12
CA LYS A 252 -9.61 -1.01 -16.48
C LYS A 252 -8.47 -2.04 -16.54
N ILE A 253 -7.91 -2.47 -15.41
CA ILE A 253 -7.06 -3.67 -15.39
C ILE A 253 -8.00 -4.87 -15.59
N LYS A 254 -8.01 -5.38 -16.82
CA LYS A 254 -8.81 -6.52 -17.29
C LYS A 254 -8.71 -7.72 -16.34
N SER A 255 -9.62 -7.79 -15.37
CA SER A 255 -10.09 -9.08 -14.86
C SER A 255 -11.58 -9.15 -15.12
N LYS A 256 -11.98 -10.15 -15.93
CA LYS A 256 -13.37 -10.40 -16.25
C LYS A 256 -14.01 -10.98 -14.99
N ARG A 257 -14.60 -10.13 -14.15
CA ARG A 257 -15.34 -10.57 -12.94
C ARG A 257 -16.27 -11.71 -13.31
N ASN A 258 -16.18 -12.81 -12.58
CA ASN A 258 -16.96 -13.99 -12.90
C ASN A 258 -18.39 -13.82 -12.40
N ARG A 259 -19.30 -13.43 -13.29
CA ARG A 259 -20.73 -13.27 -12.98
C ARG A 259 -21.37 -14.52 -12.36
N LYS A 260 -20.83 -15.71 -12.61
CA LYS A 260 -21.33 -16.95 -11.98
C LYS A 260 -21.10 -16.94 -10.47
N LEU A 261 -19.93 -16.46 -10.01
CA LEU A 261 -19.62 -16.37 -8.58
C LEU A 261 -20.58 -15.44 -7.84
N ALA A 262 -20.98 -14.33 -8.47
CA ALA A 262 -21.98 -13.43 -7.93
C ALA A 262 -23.33 -14.14 -7.74
N VAL A 263 -23.81 -14.85 -8.76
CA VAL A 263 -25.06 -15.62 -8.67
C VAL A 263 -24.98 -16.73 -7.61
N GLU A 264 -23.86 -17.44 -7.52
CA GLU A 264 -23.63 -18.44 -6.49
C GLU A 264 -23.62 -17.84 -5.08
N SER A 265 -23.10 -16.61 -4.91
CA SER A 265 -23.18 -15.90 -3.63
C SER A 265 -24.63 -15.61 -3.23
N TYR A 266 -25.50 -15.22 -4.18
CA TYR A 266 -26.92 -14.99 -3.93
C TYR A 266 -27.65 -16.28 -3.55
N ILE A 267 -27.34 -17.39 -4.24
CA ILE A 267 -27.92 -18.70 -3.94
C ILE A 267 -27.51 -19.14 -2.53
N LYS A 268 -26.22 -19.03 -2.17
CA LYS A 268 -25.73 -19.35 -0.82
C LYS A 268 -26.41 -18.52 0.26
N ALA A 269 -26.67 -17.23 -0.03
CA ALA A 269 -27.37 -16.32 0.87
C ALA A 269 -28.90 -16.48 0.85
N ASN A 270 -29.44 -17.51 0.19
CA ASN A 270 -30.88 -17.72 0.02
C ASN A 270 -31.64 -16.49 -0.51
N TRP A 271 -30.99 -15.72 -1.40
CA TRP A 271 -31.51 -14.46 -1.93
C TRP A 271 -31.88 -13.43 -0.86
N LYS A 272 -31.16 -13.44 0.28
CA LYS A 272 -31.25 -12.45 1.36
C LYS A 272 -29.94 -11.69 1.49
N CYS A 273 -29.99 -10.55 2.18
CA CYS A 273 -28.79 -9.78 2.51
C CYS A 273 -28.03 -10.48 3.65
N GLU A 274 -26.74 -10.77 3.47
CA GLU A 274 -25.93 -11.47 4.47
C GLU A 274 -25.64 -10.60 5.72
N LEU A 275 -25.80 -9.26 5.66
CA LEU A 275 -25.64 -8.41 6.84
C LEU A 275 -26.87 -8.37 7.75
N ASN A 276 -28.05 -8.58 7.18
CA ASN A 276 -29.31 -8.71 7.90
C ASN A 276 -30.36 -9.32 6.96
N GLU A 277 -30.87 -10.49 7.33
CA GLU A 277 -31.86 -11.23 6.55
C GLU A 277 -33.21 -10.50 6.41
N GLU A 278 -33.52 -9.56 7.30
CA GLU A 278 -34.76 -8.77 7.27
C GLU A 278 -34.71 -7.61 6.27
N HIS A 279 -33.52 -7.28 5.73
CA HIS A 279 -33.41 -6.24 4.72
C HIS A 279 -34.10 -6.67 3.43
N PHE A 280 -34.95 -5.79 2.89
CA PHE A 280 -35.64 -6.00 1.63
C PHE A 280 -35.06 -5.16 0.49
N SER A 281 -35.32 -5.60 -0.74
CA SER A 281 -35.13 -4.84 -1.98
C SER A 281 -36.28 -5.18 -2.95
N PHE A 282 -36.27 -4.59 -4.15
CA PHE A 282 -37.27 -4.90 -5.16
C PHE A 282 -37.14 -6.35 -5.66
N THR A 283 -38.25 -6.92 -6.13
CA THR A 283 -38.28 -8.26 -6.71
C THR A 283 -37.91 -8.19 -8.19
N THR A 284 -36.99 -9.03 -8.62
CA THR A 284 -36.57 -9.17 -10.02
C THR A 284 -37.59 -9.98 -10.83
N ASN A 285 -37.47 -9.95 -12.16
CA ASN A 285 -38.26 -10.79 -13.06
C ASN A 285 -38.11 -12.31 -12.82
N LYS A 286 -37.13 -12.74 -12.02
CA LYS A 286 -36.93 -14.13 -11.59
C LYS A 286 -37.67 -14.48 -10.29
N ASN A 287 -38.55 -13.59 -9.81
CA ASN A 287 -39.24 -13.70 -8.52
C ASN A 287 -38.28 -13.89 -7.33
N LYS A 288 -37.15 -13.19 -7.37
CA LYS A 288 -36.11 -13.17 -6.33
C LYS A 288 -35.80 -11.73 -5.95
N MET A 289 -35.45 -11.48 -4.69
CA MET A 289 -34.99 -10.17 -4.24
C MET A 289 -33.72 -9.75 -4.98
N PHE A 290 -33.64 -8.47 -5.36
CA PHE A 290 -32.45 -7.91 -5.97
C PHE A 290 -31.32 -7.75 -4.94
N LEU A 291 -30.12 -8.21 -5.32
CA LEU A 291 -28.91 -8.18 -4.51
C LEU A 291 -27.71 -7.75 -5.37
N GLU A 292 -26.70 -7.22 -4.70
CA GLU A 292 -25.42 -6.84 -5.26
C GLU A 292 -24.33 -7.65 -4.54
N SER A 293 -23.34 -8.16 -5.28
CA SER A 293 -22.20 -8.86 -4.68
C SER A 293 -21.11 -7.86 -4.37
N HIS A 294 -20.58 -7.91 -3.15
CA HIS A 294 -19.49 -7.07 -2.68
C HIS A 294 -18.25 -7.92 -2.40
N HIS A 295 -17.10 -7.52 -2.92
CA HIS A 295 -15.82 -8.11 -2.54
C HIS A 295 -15.35 -7.49 -1.23
N ILE A 296 -15.17 -8.29 -0.17
CA ILE A 296 -14.75 -7.78 1.14
C ILE A 296 -13.35 -7.17 1.06
N ILE A 297 -12.39 -7.91 0.50
CA ILE A 297 -11.09 -7.42 0.08
C ILE A 297 -11.25 -6.85 -1.35
N PRO A 298 -11.00 -5.54 -1.56
CA PRO A 298 -11.08 -4.96 -2.89
C PRO A 298 -10.10 -5.63 -3.86
N PHE A 299 -10.54 -5.83 -5.10
CA PHE A 299 -9.74 -6.48 -6.14
C PHE A 299 -8.43 -5.73 -6.46
N SER A 300 -8.35 -4.43 -6.14
CA SER A 300 -7.12 -3.64 -6.24
C SER A 300 -5.95 -4.20 -5.42
N HIS A 301 -6.22 -5.10 -4.46
CA HIS A 301 -5.22 -5.78 -3.63
C HIS A 301 -4.79 -7.14 -4.18
N GLN A 302 -5.27 -7.57 -5.36
CA GLN A 302 -4.99 -8.91 -5.92
C GLN A 302 -3.49 -9.24 -5.97
N ASN A 303 -2.63 -8.26 -6.26
CA ASN A 303 -1.19 -8.47 -6.38
C ASN A 303 -0.50 -8.86 -5.06
N LEU A 304 -1.15 -8.63 -3.91
CA LEU A 304 -0.64 -9.02 -2.59
C LEU A 304 -0.88 -10.51 -2.28
N TYR A 305 -1.72 -11.20 -3.06
CA TYR A 305 -2.14 -12.57 -2.81
C TYR A 305 -1.87 -13.46 -4.01
N GLU A 306 -1.32 -14.64 -3.75
CA GLU A 306 -1.18 -15.68 -4.77
C GLU A 306 -2.55 -16.26 -5.16
N GLN A 307 -3.49 -16.31 -4.20
CA GLN A 307 -4.87 -16.74 -4.41
C GLN A 307 -5.69 -15.68 -5.15
N GLN A 308 -6.58 -16.10 -6.05
CA GLN A 308 -7.52 -15.20 -6.72
C GLN A 308 -8.54 -14.63 -5.73
N LEU A 309 -8.64 -13.30 -5.66
CA LEU A 309 -9.59 -12.56 -4.81
C LEU A 309 -11.01 -12.53 -5.39
N ASP A 310 -11.18 -12.78 -6.70
CA ASP A 310 -12.50 -13.01 -7.29
C ASP A 310 -12.92 -14.46 -7.03
N CYS A 311 -13.27 -14.75 -5.78
CA CYS A 311 -13.64 -16.07 -5.25
C CYS A 311 -14.86 -15.95 -4.30
N LYS A 312 -15.50 -17.08 -3.97
CA LYS A 312 -16.72 -17.08 -3.15
C LYS A 312 -16.46 -16.66 -1.71
N GLU A 313 -15.26 -16.97 -1.23
CA GLU A 313 -14.75 -16.72 0.11
C GLU A 313 -14.60 -15.22 0.38
N ASN A 314 -14.31 -14.43 -0.66
CA ASN A 314 -14.17 -12.98 -0.59
C ASN A 314 -15.47 -12.23 -0.98
N LEU A 315 -16.56 -12.94 -1.27
CA LEU A 315 -17.83 -12.35 -1.70
C LEU A 315 -18.88 -12.39 -0.59
N ILE A 316 -19.63 -11.30 -0.50
CA ILE A 316 -20.83 -11.18 0.33
C ILE A 316 -22.00 -10.61 -0.50
N ALA A 317 -23.18 -11.20 -0.37
CA ALA A 317 -24.41 -10.80 -1.02
C ALA A 317 -25.15 -9.75 -0.19
N LEU A 318 -25.32 -8.55 -0.75
CA LEU A 318 -25.86 -7.38 -0.04
C LEU A 318 -27.09 -6.82 -0.75
N CYS A 319 -28.03 -6.26 0.01
CA CYS A 319 -29.01 -5.36 -0.59
C CYS A 319 -28.32 -4.07 -1.08
N PRO A 320 -28.90 -3.34 -2.06
CA PRO A 320 -28.27 -2.14 -2.61
C PRO A 320 -27.93 -1.08 -1.56
N ASN A 321 -28.78 -0.94 -0.53
CA ASN A 321 -28.55 0.00 0.57
C ASN A 321 -27.30 -0.38 1.37
N CYS A 322 -27.13 -1.66 1.74
CA CYS A 322 -25.95 -2.13 2.47
C CYS A 322 -24.67 -1.99 1.64
N HIS A 323 -24.71 -2.35 0.35
CA HIS A 323 -23.56 -2.23 -0.54
C HIS A 323 -23.10 -0.77 -0.68
N ARG A 324 -24.02 0.17 -0.94
CA ARG A 324 -23.70 1.60 -0.97
C ARG A 324 -23.21 2.11 0.38
N SER A 325 -23.80 1.62 1.47
CA SER A 325 -23.46 2.03 2.83
C SER A 325 -22.03 1.65 3.23
N PHE A 326 -21.51 0.52 2.74
CA PHE A 326 -20.10 0.14 2.91
C PHE A 326 -19.11 1.22 2.41
N HIS A 327 -19.45 1.91 1.32
CA HIS A 327 -18.58 2.89 0.69
C HIS A 327 -18.86 4.33 1.14
N HIS A 328 -20.13 4.69 1.31
CA HIS A 328 -20.55 6.09 1.39
C HIS A 328 -21.13 6.50 2.76
N SER A 329 -21.38 5.57 3.68
CA SER A 329 -21.94 5.92 4.99
C SER A 329 -20.90 6.49 5.96
N THR A 330 -21.35 7.01 7.09
CA THR A 330 -20.46 7.50 8.16
C THR A 330 -19.57 6.39 8.69
N ASN A 331 -18.36 6.72 9.18
CA ASN A 331 -17.45 5.73 9.76
C ASN A 331 -18.11 4.93 10.90
N LYS A 332 -18.97 5.56 11.71
CA LYS A 332 -19.75 4.86 12.75
C LYS A 332 -20.60 3.73 12.17
N ASN A 333 -21.23 3.96 11.02
CA ASN A 333 -22.05 2.94 10.37
C ASN A 333 -21.19 1.90 9.64
N LYS A 334 -20.15 2.33 8.92
CA LYS A 334 -19.19 1.44 8.27
C LYS A 334 -18.57 0.43 9.24
N ILE A 335 -18.18 0.85 10.44
CA ILE A 335 -17.62 -0.04 11.48
C ILE A 335 -18.56 -1.21 11.76
N LYS A 336 -19.86 -0.95 11.95
CA LYS A 336 -20.85 -2.00 12.19
C LYS A 336 -20.95 -2.99 11.03
N LEU A 337 -20.96 -2.48 9.79
CA LEU A 337 -21.04 -3.33 8.60
C LEU A 337 -19.77 -4.17 8.42
N ILE A 338 -18.60 -3.59 8.65
CA ILE A 338 -17.30 -4.26 8.60
C ILE A 338 -17.22 -5.36 9.65
N ASP A 339 -17.65 -5.09 10.89
CA ASP A 339 -17.65 -6.08 11.97
C ASP A 339 -18.49 -7.31 11.61
N VAL A 340 -19.72 -7.10 11.11
CA VAL A 340 -20.60 -8.19 10.70
C VAL A 340 -20.00 -8.96 9.51
N ALA A 341 -19.57 -8.26 8.46
CA ALA A 341 -19.00 -8.91 7.28
C ALA A 341 -17.70 -9.68 7.57
N TYR A 342 -16.83 -9.13 8.42
CA TYR A 342 -15.60 -9.81 8.81
C TYR A 342 -15.93 -11.09 9.58
N ASN A 343 -16.82 -11.02 10.58
CA ASN A 343 -17.20 -12.20 11.37
C ASN A 343 -17.82 -13.31 10.50
N LEU A 344 -18.55 -12.94 9.44
CA LEU A 344 -19.13 -13.91 8.48
C LEU A 344 -18.09 -14.65 7.63
N LYS A 345 -16.90 -14.08 7.44
CA LYS A 345 -15.83 -14.64 6.57
C LYS A 345 -14.49 -14.77 7.30
N GLU A 346 -14.47 -14.73 8.62
CA GLU A 346 -13.25 -14.60 9.41
C GLU A 346 -12.27 -15.74 9.12
N ASN A 347 -12.78 -16.98 9.11
CA ASN A 347 -11.98 -18.17 8.85
C ASN A 347 -11.32 -18.14 7.46
N GLU A 348 -12.04 -17.65 6.45
CA GLU A 348 -11.55 -17.53 5.09
C GLU A 348 -10.51 -16.42 4.93
N LEU A 349 -10.75 -15.26 5.54
CA LEU A 349 -9.85 -14.11 5.47
C LEU A 349 -8.54 -14.39 6.23
N LEU A 350 -8.61 -15.05 7.39
CA LEU A 350 -7.42 -15.42 8.16
C LEU A 350 -6.51 -16.41 7.41
N LYS A 351 -7.06 -17.32 6.58
CA LYS A 351 -6.26 -18.25 5.76
C LYS A 351 -5.31 -17.53 4.78
N ILE A 352 -5.69 -16.34 4.33
CA ILE A 352 -4.86 -15.51 3.46
C ILE A 352 -4.13 -14.40 4.23
N ASN A 353 -4.10 -14.46 5.57
CA ASN A 353 -3.41 -13.50 6.45
C ASN A 353 -3.96 -12.06 6.31
N PHE A 354 -5.29 -11.93 6.23
CA PHE A 354 -6.00 -10.67 6.17
C PHE A 354 -6.87 -10.48 7.41
N ASN A 355 -6.66 -9.39 8.13
CA ASN A 355 -7.27 -9.17 9.44
C ASN A 355 -8.33 -8.07 9.40
N LYS A 356 -9.14 -7.98 10.45
CA LYS A 356 -10.20 -6.97 10.53
C LYS A 356 -9.68 -5.54 10.47
N ASP A 357 -8.51 -5.27 11.05
CA ASP A 357 -7.88 -3.95 10.99
C ASP A 357 -7.49 -3.54 9.56
N ASP A 358 -7.26 -4.49 8.65
CA ASP A 358 -7.10 -4.18 7.22
C ASP A 358 -8.38 -3.60 6.63
N LEU A 359 -9.55 -4.16 6.97
CA LEU A 359 -10.83 -3.62 6.51
C LEU A 359 -11.06 -2.21 7.04
N TYR A 360 -10.77 -1.97 8.32
CA TYR A 360 -10.86 -0.62 8.86
C TYR A 360 -9.93 0.35 8.11
N ALA A 361 -8.69 -0.06 7.83
CA ALA A 361 -7.73 0.75 7.10
C ALA A 361 -8.11 0.99 5.62
N ILE A 362 -8.91 0.12 5.01
CA ILE A 362 -9.41 0.26 3.64
C ILE A 362 -10.64 1.17 3.60
N TYR A 363 -11.63 0.91 4.47
CA TYR A 363 -12.97 1.49 4.34
C TYR A 363 -13.20 2.75 5.19
N LEU A 364 -12.37 3.01 6.22
CA LEU A 364 -12.49 4.18 7.12
C LEU A 364 -11.51 5.31 6.80
N ARG A 365 -10.92 5.32 5.60
CA ARG A 365 -9.95 6.33 5.14
C ARG A 365 -10.54 7.73 5.06
#